data_AF-M0PG32-F1
#
_entry.id   AF-M0PG32-F1
#
_cell.length_a   1.000
_cell.length_b   1.000
_cell.length_c   1.000
_cell.angle_alpha   90.00
_cell.angle_beta   90.00
_cell.angle_gamma   90.00
#
_symmetry.space_group_name_H-M   'P 1'
#
loop_
_entity.id
_entity.type
_entity.pdbx_description
1 polymer ?
#
loop_
_entity_poly.entity_id
_entity_poly.type
_entity_poly.pdbx_seq_one_letter_code
_entity_poly.pdbx_strand_id
1 'polypeptide(L)'
;MDVAGNYAIVDSGTGEEVVVLDEDFSLFVENWTIRDPDTGAALATIRSKSKAMSALRHLISVANLVPNKYEIFDADGGHVGDIEGKFSLRDAYTVTIDDASDVPKEAVIAAACVLDALENQ
;
A
#
# COMPACT_ATOMS: atom_id res chain seq x y z
N MET A 1 15.01 -4.41 14.54
CA MET A 1 14.60 -3.07 15.01
C MET A 1 13.40 -2.74 14.16
N ASP A 2 12.21 -3.08 14.64
CA ASP A 2 10.96 -2.75 13.95
C ASP A 2 10.71 -1.27 14.15
N VAL A 3 10.67 -0.53 13.06
CA VAL A 3 10.12 0.83 13.02
C VAL A 3 8.75 0.68 12.39
N ALA A 4 7.77 0.25 13.18
CA ALA A 4 6.38 0.20 12.74
C ALA A 4 5.84 1.64 12.71
N GLY A 5 5.42 2.11 11.53
CA GLY A 5 4.73 3.38 11.36
C GLY A 5 3.22 3.17 11.49
N ASN A 6 2.56 4.03 12.29
CA ASN A 6 1.10 4.12 12.35
C ASN A 6 0.67 5.48 11.81
N TYR A 7 -0.07 5.48 10.70
CA TYR A 7 -0.52 6.70 10.03
C TYR A 7 -2.05 6.72 9.98
N ALA A 8 -2.67 7.83 10.37
CA ALA A 8 -4.10 8.03 10.21
C ALA A 8 -4.37 8.88 8.96
N ILE A 9 -5.33 8.45 8.14
CA ILE A 9 -5.91 9.27 7.07
C ILE A 9 -7.12 9.97 7.66
N VAL A 10 -7.11 11.30 7.63
CA VAL A 10 -8.14 12.13 8.25
C VAL A 10 -8.89 12.91 7.18
N ASP A 11 -10.22 12.89 7.24
CA ASP A 11 -11.06 13.78 6.42
C ASP A 11 -10.85 15.22 6.89
N SER A 12 -10.29 16.07 6.03
CA SER A 12 -9.99 17.46 6.38
C SER A 12 -11.23 18.35 6.61
N GLY A 13 -12.39 17.94 6.12
CA GLY A 13 -13.66 18.66 6.27
C GLY A 13 -14.37 18.34 7.59
N THR A 14 -14.31 17.09 8.05
CA THR A 14 -14.95 16.67 9.31
C THR A 14 -13.97 16.53 10.47
N GLY A 15 -12.69 16.28 10.19
CA GLY A 15 -11.67 15.94 11.18
C GLY A 15 -11.71 14.47 11.63
N GLU A 16 -12.55 13.64 11.00
CA GLU A 16 -12.72 12.23 11.36
C GLU A 16 -11.64 11.36 10.70
N GLU A 17 -11.18 10.35 11.44
CA GLU A 17 -10.29 9.34 10.88
C GLU A 17 -11.08 8.45 9.92
N VAL A 18 -10.56 8.30 8.71
CA VAL A 18 -11.14 7.44 7.67
C VAL A 18 -10.58 6.03 7.81
N VAL A 19 -9.26 5.91 7.96
CA VAL A 19 -8.54 4.65 8.21
C VAL A 19 -7.20 4.88 8.88
N VAL A 20 -6.70 3.84 9.53
CA VAL A 20 -5.33 3.76 10.03
C VAL A 20 -4.52 2.79 9.18
N LEU A 21 -3.30 3.19 8.82
CA LEU A 21 -2.31 2.38 8.12
C LEU A 21 -1.25 1.95 9.11
N ASP A 22 -1.08 0.64 9.22
CA ASP A 22 -0.12 -0.02 10.10
C ASP A 22 0.93 -0.72 9.22
N GLU A 23 2.18 -0.26 9.33
CA GLU A 23 3.31 -0.79 8.56
C GLU A 23 3.95 -1.98 9.29
N ASP A 24 3.92 -3.15 8.66
CA ASP A 24 4.66 -4.31 9.12
C ASP A 24 5.92 -4.50 8.26
N PHE A 25 7.06 -4.03 8.79
CA PHE A 25 8.37 -4.21 8.19
C PHE A 25 8.87 -5.65 8.39
N SER A 26 8.55 -6.52 7.43
CA SER A 26 9.33 -7.74 7.25
C SER A 26 10.63 -7.41 6.50
N LEU A 27 11.75 -8.05 6.87
CA LEU A 27 13.10 -7.80 6.34
C LEU A 27 13.20 -7.78 4.79
N PHE A 28 12.21 -8.34 4.08
CA PHE A 28 12.21 -8.43 2.62
C PHE A 28 10.86 -8.13 1.98
N VAL A 29 9.80 -7.83 2.73
CA VAL A 29 8.48 -7.59 2.16
C VAL A 29 7.85 -6.45 2.91
N GLU A 30 7.48 -5.42 2.17
CA GLU A 30 6.70 -4.33 2.68
C GLU A 30 5.24 -4.74 2.65
N ASN A 31 4.62 -4.77 3.83
CA ASN A 31 3.22 -5.09 4.04
C ASN A 31 2.58 -3.98 4.84
N TRP A 32 1.39 -3.60 4.40
CA TRP A 32 0.58 -2.58 5.07
C TRP A 32 -0.76 -3.18 5.44
N THR A 33 -1.22 -2.91 6.65
CA THR A 33 -2.57 -3.26 7.09
C THR A 33 -3.41 -1.99 7.16
N ILE A 34 -4.53 -1.99 6.44
CA ILE A 34 -5.56 -0.96 6.56
C ILE A 34 -6.48 -1.38 7.70
N ARG A 35 -6.67 -0.49 8.68
CA ARG A 35 -7.48 -0.73 9.86
C ARG A 35 -8.62 0.26 10.00
N ASP A 36 -9.72 -0.24 10.53
CA ASP A 36 -10.81 0.57 11.03
C ASP A 36 -10.31 1.42 12.22
N PRO A 37 -10.51 2.74 12.21
CA PRO A 37 -9.94 3.63 13.22
C PRO A 37 -10.57 3.44 14.60
N ASP A 38 -11.86 3.08 14.66
CA ASP A 38 -12.60 2.95 15.91
C ASP A 38 -12.34 1.61 16.60
N THR A 39 -12.26 0.53 15.83
CA THR A 39 -12.17 -0.85 16.34
C THR A 39 -10.77 -1.44 16.22
N GLY A 40 -9.91 -0.89 15.36
CA GLY A 40 -8.61 -1.45 15.02
C GLY A 40 -8.67 -2.73 14.17
N ALA A 41 -9.87 -3.14 13.74
CA ALA A 41 -10.07 -4.33 12.92
C ALA A 41 -9.35 -4.17 11.58
N ALA A 42 -8.68 -5.24 11.13
CA ALA A 42 -8.07 -5.24 9.80
C ALA A 42 -9.18 -5.26 8.75
N LEU A 43 -9.16 -4.27 7.86
CA LEU A 43 -10.07 -4.16 6.72
C LEU A 43 -9.45 -4.77 5.47
N ALA A 44 -8.15 -4.54 5.27
CA ALA A 44 -7.42 -5.04 4.13
C ALA A 44 -5.91 -5.10 4.40
N THR A 45 -5.19 -5.88 3.59
CA THR A 45 -3.72 -5.88 3.55
C THR A 45 -3.22 -5.54 2.15
N ILE A 46 -2.21 -4.69 2.07
CA ILE A 46 -1.50 -4.37 0.84
C ILE A 46 -0.12 -5.01 0.92
N ARG A 47 0.23 -5.80 -0.09
CA ARG A 47 1.46 -6.61 -0.12
C ARG A 47 2.29 -6.28 -1.34
N SER A 48 3.57 -6.00 -1.14
CA SER A 48 4.51 -5.80 -2.26
C SER A 48 4.78 -7.11 -3.00
N LYS A 49 4.60 -7.11 -4.34
CA LYS A 49 4.64 -8.36 -5.13
C LYS A 49 6.06 -8.90 -5.37
N SER A 50 7.14 -8.12 -5.12
CA SER A 50 8.51 -8.64 -5.14
C SER A 50 9.60 -7.61 -4.77
N LYS A 51 10.23 -7.75 -3.59
CA LYS A 51 11.62 -7.29 -3.35
C LYS A 51 12.67 -8.39 -3.59
N ALA A 52 12.30 -9.57 -4.12
CA ALA A 52 13.27 -10.57 -4.57
C ALA A 52 14.19 -10.06 -5.69
N MET A 53 13.74 -9.04 -6.45
CA MET A 53 14.55 -8.33 -7.44
C MET A 53 15.39 -7.18 -6.85
N SER A 54 15.20 -6.80 -5.58
CA SER A 54 15.91 -5.66 -4.98
C SER A 54 17.41 -5.95 -4.82
N ALA A 55 17.79 -7.21 -4.59
CA ALA A 55 19.19 -7.63 -4.61
C ALA A 55 19.80 -7.61 -6.03
N LEU A 56 19.00 -7.88 -7.07
CA LEU A 56 19.42 -7.78 -8.48
C LEU A 56 19.48 -6.32 -8.96
N ARG A 57 18.72 -5.42 -8.33
CA ARG A 57 18.67 -3.97 -8.61
C ARG A 57 20.03 -3.29 -8.42
N HIS A 58 20.86 -3.82 -7.51
CA HIS A 58 22.25 -3.34 -7.29
C HIS A 58 23.23 -3.76 -8.40
N LEU A 59 22.90 -4.78 -9.20
CA LEU A 59 23.78 -5.37 -10.22
C LEU A 59 23.59 -4.78 -11.62
N ILE A 60 22.47 -4.10 -11.88
CA ILE A 60 22.15 -3.56 -13.20
C ILE A 60 21.79 -2.08 -13.03
N SER A 61 22.66 -1.17 -13.50
CA SER A 61 22.50 0.30 -13.42
C SER A 61 21.24 0.87 -14.10
N VAL A 62 20.42 0.00 -14.72
CA VAL A 62 19.19 0.32 -15.46
C VAL A 62 17.93 -0.06 -14.66
N ALA A 63 18.08 -0.65 -13.47
CA ALA A 63 16.97 -1.23 -12.69
C ALA A 63 16.12 -0.22 -11.90
N ASN A 64 16.42 1.09 -11.97
CA ASN A 64 15.61 2.18 -11.39
C ASN A 64 14.34 2.52 -12.20
N LEU A 65 13.94 1.66 -13.13
CA LEU A 65 12.89 1.92 -14.10
C LEU A 65 11.73 0.92 -14.03
N VAL A 66 11.78 -0.03 -13.08
CA VAL A 66 10.70 -1.01 -12.89
C VAL A 66 9.76 -0.47 -11.82
N PRO A 67 8.51 -0.11 -12.16
CA PRO A 67 7.57 0.42 -11.20
C PRO A 67 7.23 -0.63 -10.13
N ASN A 68 6.94 -0.18 -8.91
CA ASN A 68 6.47 -1.07 -7.86
C ASN A 68 5.07 -1.60 -8.19
N LYS A 69 4.81 -2.82 -7.72
CA LYS A 69 3.52 -3.48 -7.85
C LYS A 69 3.10 -4.02 -6.49
N TYR A 70 1.87 -3.73 -6.13
CA TYR A 70 1.24 -4.18 -4.90
C TYR A 70 -0.08 -4.90 -5.20
N GLU A 71 -0.43 -5.82 -4.32
CA GLU A 71 -1.71 -6.52 -4.32
C GLU A 71 -2.48 -6.17 -3.06
N ILE A 72 -3.79 -5.99 -3.20
CA ILE A 72 -4.71 -5.69 -2.12
C ILE A 72 -5.51 -6.95 -1.83
N PHE A 73 -5.60 -7.30 -0.56
CA PHE A 73 -6.40 -8.42 -0.06
C PHE A 73 -7.34 -7.94 1.03
N ASP A 74 -8.54 -8.51 1.10
CA ASP A 74 -9.46 -8.29 2.22
C ASP A 74 -8.95 -8.97 3.51
N ALA A 75 -9.72 -8.83 4.59
CA ALA A 75 -9.41 -9.42 5.89
C ALA A 75 -9.38 -10.97 5.88
N ASP A 76 -10.11 -11.61 4.96
CA ASP A 76 -10.19 -13.06 4.79
C ASP A 76 -9.11 -13.62 3.83
N GLY A 77 -8.35 -12.72 3.18
CA GLY A 77 -7.33 -13.05 2.20
C GLY A 77 -7.84 -13.19 0.76
N GLY A 78 -9.08 -12.81 0.49
CA GLY A 78 -9.61 -12.64 -0.86
C GLY A 78 -8.90 -11.51 -1.59
N HIS A 79 -8.65 -11.69 -2.89
CA HIS A 79 -7.99 -10.66 -3.69
C HIS A 79 -8.99 -9.57 -4.06
N VAL A 80 -8.63 -8.33 -3.76
CA VAL A 80 -9.46 -7.12 -3.95
C VAL A 80 -9.02 -6.35 -5.18
N GLY A 81 -7.73 -6.34 -5.47
CA GLY A 81 -7.18 -5.61 -6.61
C GLY A 81 -5.67 -5.41 -6.56
N ASP A 82 -5.19 -4.48 -7.39
CA ASP A 82 -3.78 -4.23 -7.63
C ASP A 82 -3.47 -2.73 -7.67
N ILE A 83 -2.27 -2.37 -7.23
CA ILE A 83 -1.69 -1.03 -7.42
C ILE A 83 -0.43 -1.20 -8.28
N GLU A 84 -0.44 -0.60 -9.46
CA GLU A 84 0.66 -0.68 -10.42
C GLU A 84 1.22 0.70 -10.74
N GLY A 85 2.50 0.91 -10.45
CA GLY A 85 3.21 2.09 -10.92
C GLY A 85 3.33 2.10 -12.44
N LYS A 86 3.30 3.29 -13.03
CA LYS A 86 3.49 3.51 -14.47
C LYS A 86 4.92 3.94 -14.74
N PHE A 87 5.44 3.52 -15.89
CA PHE A 87 6.68 4.07 -16.41
C PHE A 87 6.43 5.51 -16.89
N SER A 88 6.76 6.49 -16.05
CA SER A 88 6.57 7.91 -16.35
C SER A 88 7.64 8.79 -15.70
N LEU A 89 7.81 10.00 -16.25
CA LEU A 89 8.71 11.03 -15.70
C LEU A 89 8.21 11.65 -14.39
N ARG A 90 6.96 11.36 -14.01
CA ARG A 90 6.32 11.73 -12.75
C ARG A 90 5.73 10.48 -12.14
N ASP A 91 5.51 10.51 -10.84
CA ASP A 91 4.83 9.42 -10.14
C ASP A 91 3.40 9.31 -10.65
N ALA A 92 3.04 8.10 -11.11
CA ALA A 92 1.72 7.80 -11.62
C ALA A 92 1.43 6.32 -11.38
N TYR A 93 0.24 6.04 -10.86
CA TYR A 93 -0.19 4.69 -10.53
C TYR A 93 -1.54 4.39 -11.18
N THR A 94 -1.82 3.10 -11.34
CA THR A 94 -3.15 2.59 -11.64
C THR A 94 -3.58 1.73 -10.47
N VAL A 95 -4.69 2.10 -9.85
CA VAL A 95 -5.35 1.27 -8.84
C VAL A 95 -6.50 0.57 -9.54
N THR A 96 -6.41 -0.76 -9.62
CA THR A 96 -7.49 -1.63 -10.12
C THR A 96 -8.20 -2.23 -8.92
N ILE A 97 -9.52 -2.13 -8.90
CA ILE A 97 -10.37 -2.74 -7.87
C ILE A 97 -11.28 -3.74 -8.59
N ASP A 98 -11.03 -5.02 -8.36
CA ASP A 98 -11.76 -6.13 -8.99
C ASP A 98 -13.02 -6.47 -8.19
N ASP A 99 -12.87 -6.65 -6.87
CA ASP A 99 -13.97 -6.85 -5.92
C ASP A 99 -13.66 -6.14 -4.61
N ALA A 100 -14.47 -5.13 -4.29
CA ALA A 100 -14.39 -4.39 -3.02
C ALA A 100 -15.73 -4.42 -2.28
N SER A 101 -16.46 -5.52 -2.40
CA SER A 101 -17.70 -5.70 -1.64
C SER A 101 -17.46 -5.69 -0.13
N ASP A 102 -16.31 -6.17 0.31
CA ASP A 102 -15.94 -6.30 1.74
C ASP A 102 -14.93 -5.25 2.23
N VAL A 103 -14.48 -4.34 1.35
CA VAL A 103 -13.48 -3.31 1.69
C VAL A 103 -13.92 -1.92 1.24
N PRO A 104 -13.87 -0.88 2.10
CA PRO A 104 -14.18 0.49 1.69
C PRO A 104 -13.25 0.98 0.57
N LYS A 105 -13.81 1.47 -0.55
CA LYS A 105 -13.02 1.89 -1.72
C LYS A 105 -12.17 3.12 -1.43
N GLU A 106 -12.71 4.03 -0.63
CA GLU A 106 -12.04 5.25 -0.19
C GLU A 106 -10.78 4.92 0.60
N ALA A 107 -10.86 3.91 1.47
CA ALA A 107 -9.72 3.40 2.23
C ALA A 107 -8.62 2.87 1.31
N VAL A 108 -8.99 2.08 0.29
CA VAL A 108 -8.05 1.52 -0.70
C VAL A 108 -7.34 2.63 -1.48
N ILE A 109 -8.08 3.61 -1.98
CA ILE A 109 -7.52 4.73 -2.76
C ILE A 109 -6.61 5.59 -1.89
N ALA A 110 -7.06 5.94 -0.69
CA ALA A 110 -6.30 6.80 0.21
C ALA A 110 -5.02 6.10 0.68
N ALA A 111 -5.07 4.79 0.96
CA ALA A 111 -3.90 3.98 1.25
C ALA A 111 -2.90 3.99 0.08
N ALA A 112 -3.35 3.77 -1.15
CA ALA A 112 -2.48 3.81 -2.33
C ALA A 112 -1.75 5.16 -2.50
N CYS A 113 -2.42 6.28 -2.19
CA CYS A 113 -1.80 7.60 -2.20
C CYS A 113 -0.75 7.79 -1.09
N VAL A 114 -0.98 7.24 0.11
CA VAL A 114 -0.03 7.32 1.20
C VAL A 114 1.22 6.48 0.91
N LEU A 115 1.05 5.28 0.32
CA LEU A 115 2.18 4.43 -0.08
C LEU A 115 3.13 5.15 -1.04
N ASP A 116 2.60 5.81 -2.06
CA ASP A 116 3.40 6.63 -2.98
C ASP A 116 4.18 7.74 -2.25
N ALA A 117 3.54 8.43 -1.30
CA ALA A 117 4.18 9.48 -0.53
C ALA A 117 5.31 8.95 0.38
N LEU A 118 5.25 7.69 0.80
CA LEU A 118 6.25 7.05 1.66
C LEU A 118 7.38 6.37 0.87
N GLU A 119 7.15 5.93 -0.37
CA GLU A 119 8.17 5.28 -1.22
C GLU A 119 9.41 6.17 -1.49
N ASN A 120 9.28 7.50 -1.38
CA ASN A 120 10.32 8.48 -1.71
C ASN A 120 11.07 9.07 -0.50
N GLN A 121 10.92 8.49 0.71
CA GLN A 121 11.66 8.88 1.92
C GLN A 121 12.88 7.99 2.17
#